data_AF-A0A7G8IYN4-F1
#
_entry.id   AF-A0A7G8IYN4-F1
#
_cell.length_a   1.000
_cell.length_b   1.000
_cell.length_c   1.000
_cell.angle_alpha   90.00
_cell.angle_beta   90.00
_cell.angle_gamma   90.00
#
_symmetry.space_group_name_H-M   'P 1'
#
loop_
_entity.id
_entity.type
_entity.pdbx_description
1 polymer ?
#
loop_
_entity_poly.entity_id
_entity_poly.type
_entity_poly.pdbx_seq_one_letter_code
_entity_poly.pdbx_strand_id
1 'polypeptide(L)'
;MNSEKFFQLIAIPSPINQIADQLGANDLPYRIPIHPNLVHFTIGLFAIGIAFDFAGAFYSLEKRIFRFLALPVTRTGFHDVGWYNVLACSVITFFTVAAGFYEMLLAVPLPGEIRTVIGQNAINTMIWHAIGGVALLLIIVVMTIWRGYQRFVWRKDFGREVTWLYLFCGATILLVMGVHGSLGAWLASEFGVHITADQLLAAGADLKESLP
;
A
#
# COMPACT_ATOMS: atom_id res chain seq x y z
N MET A 1 -43.46 20.23 -17.65
CA MET A 1 -42.14 19.85 -18.19
C MET A 1 -41.50 18.92 -17.17
N ASN A 2 -41.42 17.61 -17.45
CA ASN A 2 -41.02 16.59 -16.46
C ASN A 2 -39.58 16.82 -16.00
N SER A 3 -39.37 16.79 -14.67
CA SER A 3 -38.09 16.91 -13.98
C SER A 3 -37.03 15.92 -14.51
N GLU A 4 -37.46 14.76 -14.99
CA GLU A 4 -36.56 13.74 -15.57
C GLU A 4 -35.85 14.20 -16.85
N LYS A 5 -36.50 15.03 -17.68
CA LYS A 5 -35.88 15.53 -18.92
C LYS A 5 -34.84 16.63 -18.64
N PHE A 6 -34.93 17.31 -17.50
CA PHE A 6 -33.95 18.33 -17.12
C PHE A 6 -32.64 17.70 -16.62
N PHE A 7 -32.70 16.53 -15.97
CA PHE A 7 -31.52 15.79 -15.51
C PHE A 7 -30.71 15.15 -16.66
N GLN A 8 -31.38 14.71 -17.73
CA GLN A 8 -30.68 14.13 -18.89
C GLN A 8 -29.85 15.14 -19.70
N LEU A 9 -30.14 16.44 -19.59
CA LEU A 9 -29.45 17.51 -20.32
C LEU A 9 -28.14 18.00 -19.64
N ILE A 10 -27.85 17.55 -18.42
CA ILE A 10 -26.69 17.99 -17.61
C ILE A 10 -25.72 16.83 -17.30
N ALA A 11 -26.08 15.58 -17.65
CA ALA A 11 -25.17 14.45 -17.50
C ALA A 11 -24.09 14.54 -18.58
N ILE A 12 -22.91 15.07 -18.24
CA ILE A 12 -21.70 14.82 -19.02
C ILE A 12 -21.45 13.32 -18.92
N PRO A 13 -21.61 12.54 -20.01
CA PRO A 13 -21.36 11.11 -19.94
C PRO A 13 -19.91 10.91 -19.56
N SER A 14 -19.68 10.20 -18.44
CA SER A 14 -18.33 9.81 -18.07
C SER A 14 -17.74 8.97 -19.22
N PRO A 15 -16.48 9.16 -19.62
CA PRO A 15 -15.82 8.26 -20.58
C PRO A 15 -15.92 6.78 -20.15
N ILE A 16 -16.03 6.51 -18.85
CA ILE A 16 -16.28 5.18 -18.28
C ILE A 16 -17.60 4.59 -18.78
N ASN A 17 -18.65 5.40 -18.96
CA ASN A 17 -19.95 4.93 -19.44
C ASN A 17 -19.87 4.37 -20.87
N GLN A 18 -18.85 4.73 -21.65
CA GLN A 18 -18.66 4.21 -23.01
C GLN A 18 -18.03 2.81 -23.02
N ILE A 19 -17.39 2.43 -21.92
CA ILE A 19 -16.71 1.14 -21.76
C ILE A 19 -17.34 0.28 -20.67
N ALA A 20 -18.48 0.70 -20.09
CA ALA A 20 -19.12 0.03 -18.96
C ALA A 20 -19.36 -1.47 -19.22
N ASP A 21 -19.81 -1.82 -20.42
CA ASP A 21 -20.03 -3.22 -20.84
C ASP A 21 -18.74 -4.06 -20.95
N GLN A 22 -17.58 -3.43 -20.90
CA GLN A 22 -16.25 -4.06 -20.96
C GLN A 22 -15.58 -4.14 -19.58
N LEU A 23 -16.17 -3.53 -18.56
CA LEU A 23 -15.63 -3.55 -17.19
C LEU A 23 -16.04 -4.84 -16.49
N GLY A 24 -15.13 -5.35 -15.65
CA GLY A 24 -15.39 -6.45 -14.75
C GLY A 24 -15.95 -5.97 -13.41
N ALA A 25 -15.88 -6.85 -12.40
CA ALA A 25 -16.29 -6.51 -11.05
C ALA A 25 -15.52 -5.30 -10.48
N ASN A 26 -16.20 -4.51 -9.64
CA ASN A 26 -15.72 -3.21 -9.12
C ASN A 26 -15.50 -2.13 -10.20
N ASP A 27 -16.13 -2.27 -11.37
CA ASP A 27 -15.96 -1.36 -12.51
C ASP A 27 -14.50 -1.25 -13.01
N LEU A 28 -13.71 -2.32 -12.86
CA LEU A 28 -12.31 -2.37 -13.27
C LEU A 28 -12.12 -3.10 -14.60
N PRO A 29 -11.16 -2.70 -15.45
CA PRO A 29 -10.84 -3.41 -16.70
C PRO A 29 -10.08 -4.73 -16.48
N TYR A 30 -9.94 -5.16 -15.23
CA TYR A 30 -9.29 -6.40 -14.80
C TYR A 30 -10.10 -7.03 -13.67
N ARG A 31 -9.97 -8.35 -13.50
CA ARG A 31 -10.84 -9.13 -12.61
C ARG A 31 -10.64 -8.89 -11.11
N ILE A 32 -9.40 -8.59 -10.70
CA ILE A 32 -9.02 -8.49 -9.29
C ILE A 32 -8.27 -7.18 -9.07
N PRO A 33 -8.70 -6.35 -8.10
CA PRO A 33 -7.98 -5.18 -7.61
C PRO A 33 -6.48 -5.45 -7.42
N ILE A 34 -5.63 -4.62 -8.02
CA ILE A 34 -4.17 -4.75 -7.93
C ILE A 34 -3.60 -3.93 -6.79
N HIS A 35 -4.27 -2.84 -6.38
CA HIS A 35 -3.82 -1.96 -5.31
C HIS A 35 -3.54 -2.72 -4.00
N PRO A 36 -4.42 -3.59 -3.48
CA PRO A 36 -4.13 -4.31 -2.25
C PRO A 36 -2.87 -5.19 -2.36
N ASN A 37 -2.63 -5.82 -3.51
CA ASN A 37 -1.42 -6.62 -3.72
C ASN A 37 -0.15 -5.75 -3.69
N LEU A 38 -0.21 -4.59 -4.34
CA LEU A 38 0.88 -3.61 -4.32
C LEU A 38 1.10 -3.03 -2.91
N VAL A 39 0.05 -2.84 -2.10
CA VAL A 39 0.15 -2.43 -0.70
C VAL A 39 0.94 -3.46 0.12
N HIS A 40 0.57 -4.74 0.03
CA HIS A 40 1.30 -5.81 0.74
C HIS A 40 2.76 -5.88 0.29
N PHE A 41 3.02 -5.73 -1.01
CA PHE A 41 4.37 -5.73 -1.53
C PHE A 41 5.19 -4.53 -1.04
N THR A 42 4.61 -3.32 -1.05
CA THR A 42 5.20 -2.10 -0.48
C THR A 42 5.52 -2.27 1.00
N ILE A 43 4.57 -2.75 1.81
CA ILE A 43 4.79 -3.00 3.24
C ILE A 43 5.89 -4.04 3.45
N GLY A 44 5.87 -5.13 2.68
CA GLY A 44 6.86 -6.19 2.76
C GLY A 44 8.28 -5.70 2.44
N LEU A 45 8.44 -4.96 1.34
CA LEU A 45 9.72 -4.36 0.97
C LEU A 45 10.22 -3.39 2.04
N PHE A 46 9.36 -2.49 2.55
CA PHE A 46 9.77 -1.56 3.61
C PHE A 46 10.18 -2.31 4.89
N ALA A 47 9.38 -3.29 5.32
CA ALA A 47 9.63 -4.08 6.52
C ALA A 47 10.92 -4.88 6.44
N ILE A 48 11.17 -5.58 5.32
CA ILE A 48 12.42 -6.29 5.06
C ILE A 48 13.59 -5.30 5.08
N GLY A 49 13.42 -4.15 4.42
CA GLY A 49 14.42 -3.09 4.40
C GLY A 49 14.89 -2.69 5.80
N ILE A 50 13.95 -2.28 6.64
CA ILE A 50 14.22 -1.85 8.01
C ILE A 50 14.74 -3.01 8.89
N ALA A 51 14.18 -4.22 8.75
CA ALA A 51 14.62 -5.39 9.52
C ALA A 51 16.09 -5.75 9.25
N PHE A 52 16.50 -5.74 7.97
CA PHE A 52 17.89 -6.01 7.60
C PHE A 52 18.84 -4.88 8.03
N ASP A 53 18.36 -3.64 8.10
CA ASP A 53 19.15 -2.55 8.68
C ASP A 53 19.36 -2.69 10.17
N PHE A 54 18.37 -3.19 10.89
CA PHE A 54 18.52 -3.57 12.29
C PHE A 54 19.52 -4.72 12.45
N ALA A 55 19.42 -5.77 11.63
CA ALA A 55 20.38 -6.88 11.64
C ALA A 55 21.82 -6.39 11.38
N GLY A 56 22.01 -5.52 10.40
CA GLY A 56 23.30 -4.87 10.14
C GLY A 56 23.76 -3.99 11.30
N ALA A 57 22.86 -3.26 11.97
CA ALA A 57 23.19 -2.43 13.12
C ALA A 57 23.64 -3.28 14.34
N PHE A 58 22.96 -4.40 14.61
CA PHE A 58 23.23 -5.32 15.72
C PHE A 58 24.26 -6.41 15.42
N TYR A 59 24.78 -6.48 14.19
CA TYR A 59 25.75 -7.50 13.76
C TYR A 59 26.92 -7.74 14.73
N SER A 60 27.42 -6.71 15.41
CA SER A 60 28.50 -6.85 16.40
C SER A 60 28.13 -7.68 17.62
N LEU A 61 26.86 -7.69 18.03
CA LEU A 61 26.34 -8.48 19.15
C LEU A 61 26.06 -9.93 18.73
N GLU A 62 25.58 -10.13 17.51
CA GLU A 62 25.09 -11.42 17.01
C GLU A 62 26.16 -12.24 16.27
N LYS A 63 27.36 -11.69 16.06
CA LYS A 63 28.48 -12.35 15.37
C LYS A 63 28.79 -13.75 15.91
N ARG A 64 28.54 -13.99 17.20
CA ARG A 64 28.73 -15.30 17.84
C ARG A 64 27.75 -16.35 17.34
N ILE A 65 26.49 -15.96 17.09
CA ILE A 65 25.42 -16.83 16.60
C ILE A 65 25.64 -17.14 15.11
N PHE A 66 25.92 -16.14 14.28
CA PHE A 66 26.17 -16.36 12.85
C PHE A 66 27.38 -17.26 12.60
N ARG A 67 28.45 -17.09 13.38
CA ARG A 67 29.61 -17.97 13.32
C ARG A 67 29.28 -19.38 13.80
N PHE A 68 28.47 -19.53 14.85
CA PHE A 68 28.01 -20.83 15.34
C PHE A 68 27.20 -21.58 14.27
N LEU A 69 26.34 -20.86 13.52
CA LEU A 69 25.51 -21.41 12.45
C LEU A 69 26.24 -21.51 11.09
N ALA A 70 27.53 -21.14 11.02
CA ALA A 70 28.33 -21.10 9.79
C ALA A 70 27.68 -20.34 8.61
N LEU A 71 26.87 -19.33 8.89
CA LEU A 71 26.20 -18.53 7.87
C LEU A 71 27.21 -17.52 7.26
N PRO A 72 27.42 -17.50 5.92
CA PRO A 72 28.37 -16.60 5.27
C PRO A 72 27.78 -15.19 5.10
N VAL A 73 27.31 -14.59 6.19
CA VAL A 73 26.70 -13.26 6.20
C VAL A 73 27.71 -12.18 6.58
N THR A 74 27.63 -11.03 5.90
CA THR A 74 28.44 -9.86 6.23
C THR A 74 27.54 -8.71 6.66
N ARG A 75 28.09 -7.80 7.48
CA ARG A 75 27.39 -6.61 7.92
C ARG A 75 26.94 -5.74 6.74
N THR A 76 27.81 -5.56 5.76
CA THR A 76 27.52 -4.84 4.52
C THR A 76 26.42 -5.54 3.73
N GLY A 77 26.44 -6.88 3.63
CA GLY A 77 25.37 -7.63 2.97
C GLY A 77 23.99 -7.39 3.60
N PHE A 78 23.90 -7.29 4.93
CA PHE A 78 22.64 -6.90 5.58
C PHE A 78 22.21 -5.49 5.16
N HIS A 79 23.13 -4.51 5.16
CA HIS A 79 22.81 -3.15 4.73
C HIS A 79 22.52 -3.03 3.22
N ASP A 80 23.04 -3.92 2.38
CA ASP A 80 22.72 -4.00 0.95
C ASP A 80 21.27 -4.45 0.75
N VAL A 81 20.85 -5.52 1.42
CA VAL A 81 19.45 -5.96 1.40
C VAL A 81 18.54 -4.85 1.90
N GLY A 82 18.91 -4.20 3.00
CA GLY A 82 18.20 -3.04 3.54
C GLY A 82 18.00 -1.93 2.50
N TRP A 83 19.09 -1.53 1.84
CA TRP A 83 19.10 -0.47 0.83
C TRP A 83 18.21 -0.79 -0.37
N TYR A 84 18.42 -1.95 -1.02
CA TYR A 84 17.69 -2.27 -2.24
C TYR A 84 16.20 -2.48 -2.00
N ASN A 85 15.81 -2.97 -0.82
CA ASN A 85 14.40 -3.10 -0.44
C ASN A 85 13.74 -1.73 -0.23
N VAL A 86 14.38 -0.79 0.47
CA VAL A 86 13.84 0.57 0.66
C VAL A 86 13.79 1.35 -0.67
N LEU A 87 14.78 1.15 -1.54
CA LEU A 87 14.77 1.71 -2.89
C LEU A 87 13.62 1.14 -3.73
N ALA A 88 13.51 -0.18 -3.82
CA ALA A 88 12.42 -0.84 -4.55
C ALA A 88 11.05 -0.44 -3.98
N CYS A 89 10.92 -0.40 -2.65
CA CYS A 89 9.72 0.06 -1.95
C CYS A 89 9.31 1.44 -2.45
N SER A 90 10.25 2.40 -2.51
CA SER A 90 9.93 3.77 -2.95
C SER A 90 9.39 3.81 -4.38
N VAL A 91 9.97 3.03 -5.29
CA VAL A 91 9.52 2.94 -6.69
C VAL A 91 8.14 2.29 -6.77
N ILE A 92 7.95 1.15 -6.10
CA ILE A 92 6.68 0.40 -6.09
C ILE A 92 5.55 1.21 -5.43
N THR A 93 5.87 2.06 -4.45
CA THR A 93 4.86 2.88 -3.77
C THR A 93 4.18 3.86 -4.72
N PHE A 94 4.86 4.38 -5.75
CA PHE A 94 4.21 5.20 -6.77
C PHE A 94 3.11 4.43 -7.50
N PHE A 95 3.40 3.19 -7.92
CA PHE A 95 2.40 2.32 -8.54
C PHE A 95 1.29 1.93 -7.58
N THR A 96 1.64 1.70 -6.31
CA THR A 96 0.67 1.40 -5.24
C THR A 96 -0.35 2.52 -5.10
N VAL A 97 0.13 3.77 -4.99
CA VAL A 97 -0.73 4.94 -4.85
C VAL A 97 -1.52 5.21 -6.13
N ALA A 98 -0.89 5.12 -7.30
CA ALA A 98 -1.56 5.32 -8.59
C ALA A 98 -2.71 4.32 -8.80
N ALA A 99 -2.46 3.04 -8.54
CA ALA A 99 -3.50 2.01 -8.59
C ALA A 99 -4.62 2.29 -7.58
N GLY A 100 -4.28 2.71 -6.36
CA GLY A 100 -5.27 3.04 -5.34
C GLY A 100 -6.18 4.19 -5.77
N PHE A 101 -5.63 5.27 -6.33
CA PHE A 101 -6.44 6.37 -6.86
C PHE A 101 -7.33 5.92 -8.02
N TYR A 102 -6.78 5.15 -8.96
CA TYR A 102 -7.56 4.65 -10.10
C TYR A 102 -8.74 3.77 -9.64
N GLU A 103 -8.47 2.82 -8.74
CA GLU A 103 -9.49 1.91 -8.22
C GLU A 103 -10.53 2.64 -7.35
N MET A 104 -10.13 3.62 -6.53
CA MET A 104 -11.08 4.43 -5.75
C MET A 104 -11.95 5.36 -6.60
N LEU A 105 -11.46 5.86 -7.74
CA LEU A 105 -12.25 6.68 -8.66
C LEU A 105 -13.37 5.89 -9.33
N LEU A 106 -13.20 4.58 -9.45
CA LEU A 106 -14.16 3.65 -10.06
C LEU A 106 -15.00 2.92 -9.01
N ALA A 107 -14.58 2.96 -7.74
CA ALA A 107 -15.25 2.23 -6.68
C ALA A 107 -16.68 2.71 -6.45
N VAL A 108 -17.60 1.75 -6.40
CA VAL A 108 -18.97 1.93 -5.93
C VAL A 108 -19.11 1.21 -4.58
N PRO A 109 -19.07 1.94 -3.44
CA PRO A 109 -19.25 1.34 -2.13
C PRO A 109 -20.63 0.69 -1.99
N LEU A 110 -20.70 -0.40 -1.21
CA LEU A 110 -21.97 -1.07 -0.93
C LEU A 110 -23.01 -0.08 -0.34
N PRO A 111 -24.27 -0.12 -0.81
CA PRO A 111 -25.31 0.80 -0.37
C PRO A 111 -25.78 0.48 1.07
N GLY A 112 -26.06 1.53 1.85
CA GLY A 112 -26.61 1.42 3.21
C GLY A 112 -25.91 2.34 4.21
N GLU A 113 -26.45 2.44 5.43
CA GLU A 113 -25.82 3.19 6.54
C GLU A 113 -24.70 2.36 7.21
N ILE A 114 -23.86 1.69 6.43
CA ILE A 114 -22.74 0.91 6.93
C ILE A 114 -21.67 1.86 7.48
N ARG A 115 -21.08 1.51 8.63
CA ARG A 115 -20.04 2.30 9.27
C ARG A 115 -18.91 1.42 9.80
N THR A 116 -17.72 1.99 9.85
CA THR A 116 -16.56 1.36 10.48
C THR A 116 -16.71 1.25 11.99
N VAL A 117 -15.84 0.45 12.61
CA VAL A 117 -15.74 0.32 14.08
C VAL A 117 -15.50 1.65 14.82
N ILE A 118 -14.97 2.67 14.12
CA ILE A 118 -14.79 4.04 14.63
C ILE A 118 -15.87 5.02 14.14
N GLY A 119 -16.93 4.51 13.51
CA GLY A 119 -18.10 5.29 13.07
C GLY A 119 -17.92 6.05 11.76
N GLN A 120 -16.89 5.76 10.97
CA GLN A 120 -16.67 6.40 9.66
C GLN A 120 -17.57 5.80 8.58
N ASN A 121 -17.95 6.60 7.59
CA ASN A 121 -18.64 6.13 6.38
C ASN A 121 -17.62 5.85 5.26
N ALA A 122 -18.09 5.27 4.14
CA ALA A 122 -17.24 4.91 3.01
C ALA A 122 -16.45 6.11 2.45
N ILE A 123 -17.12 7.25 2.19
CA ILE A 123 -16.48 8.45 1.61
C ILE A 123 -15.37 8.98 2.50
N ASN A 124 -15.64 9.14 3.80
CA ASN A 124 -14.64 9.63 4.76
C ASN A 124 -13.44 8.67 4.83
N THR A 125 -13.69 7.36 4.84
CA THR A 125 -12.63 6.35 4.88
C THR A 125 -11.76 6.40 3.61
N MET A 126 -12.38 6.53 2.43
CA MET A 126 -11.67 6.68 1.15
C MET A 126 -10.79 7.94 1.12
N ILE A 127 -11.29 9.08 1.62
CA ILE A 127 -10.51 10.34 1.65
C ILE A 127 -9.30 10.21 2.58
N TRP A 128 -9.49 9.70 3.79
CA TRP A 128 -8.37 9.50 4.74
C TRP A 128 -7.36 8.47 4.22
N HIS A 129 -7.85 7.43 3.56
CA HIS A 129 -6.98 6.45 2.92
C HIS A 129 -6.18 7.07 1.75
N ALA A 130 -6.81 7.86 0.88
CA ALA A 130 -6.14 8.53 -0.22
C ALA A 130 -5.06 9.52 0.25
N ILE A 131 -5.41 10.42 1.19
CA ILE A 131 -4.48 11.43 1.72
C ILE A 131 -3.32 10.74 2.45
N GLY A 132 -3.63 9.74 3.28
CA GLY A 132 -2.60 8.99 4.01
C GLY A 132 -1.68 8.21 3.07
N GLY A 133 -2.18 7.67 1.96
CA GLY A 133 -1.38 6.99 0.95
C GLY A 133 -0.36 7.92 0.28
N VAL A 134 -0.79 9.14 -0.09
CA VAL A 134 0.13 10.17 -0.63
C VAL A 134 1.16 10.61 0.40
N ALA A 135 0.74 10.81 1.66
CA ALA A 135 1.65 11.19 2.73
C ALA A 135 2.71 10.10 2.99
N LEU A 136 2.30 8.83 3.01
CA LEU A 136 3.21 7.69 3.15
C LEU A 136 4.17 7.56 1.97
N LEU A 137 3.72 7.79 0.74
CA LEU A 137 4.60 7.86 -0.44
C LEU A 137 5.71 8.90 -0.25
N LEU A 138 5.35 10.12 0.14
CA LEU A 138 6.33 11.18 0.38
C LEU A 138 7.30 10.81 1.50
N ILE A 139 6.80 10.25 2.60
CA ILE A 139 7.62 9.79 3.72
C ILE A 139 8.60 8.69 3.29
N ILE A 140 8.13 7.70 2.52
CA ILE A 140 8.98 6.62 2.00
C ILE A 140 10.07 7.19 1.09
N VAL A 141 9.73 8.09 0.17
CA VAL A 141 10.72 8.75 -0.71
C VAL A 141 11.77 9.51 0.10
N VAL A 142 11.36 10.30 1.09
CA VAL A 142 12.27 11.03 1.97
C VAL A 142 13.16 10.07 2.76
N MET A 143 12.60 8.97 3.29
CA MET A 143 13.37 7.92 3.97
C MET A 143 14.38 7.26 3.05
N THR A 144 14.02 6.96 1.80
CA THR A 144 14.93 6.39 0.81
C THR A 144 16.06 7.34 0.47
N ILE A 145 15.78 8.63 0.28
CA ILE A 145 16.81 9.65 0.03
C ILE A 145 17.74 9.78 1.25
N TRP A 146 17.18 9.85 2.45
CA TRP A 146 17.96 9.92 3.68
C TRP A 146 18.83 8.67 3.86
N ARG A 147 18.31 7.49 3.51
CA ARG A 147 19.12 6.29 3.52
C ARG A 147 20.23 6.34 2.48
N GLY A 148 19.93 6.74 1.25
CA GLY A 148 20.94 6.89 0.19
C GLY A 148 22.05 7.85 0.61
N TYR A 149 21.69 8.98 1.24
CA TYR A 149 22.67 9.91 1.80
C TYR A 149 23.55 9.28 2.88
N GLN A 150 22.97 8.54 3.82
CA GLN A 150 23.73 7.80 4.83
C GLN A 150 24.70 6.80 4.18
N ARG A 151 24.24 6.06 3.15
CA ARG A 151 25.05 5.03 2.49
C ARG A 151 26.16 5.59 1.60
N PHE A 152 25.89 6.60 0.79
CA PHE A 152 26.81 7.03 -0.26
C PHE A 152 27.60 8.30 0.08
N VAL A 153 27.15 9.09 1.06
CA VAL A 153 27.79 10.38 1.39
C VAL A 153 28.32 10.40 2.82
N TRP A 154 27.49 10.14 3.81
CA TRP A 154 27.86 10.39 5.21
C TRP A 154 28.54 9.21 5.89
N ARG A 155 27.93 8.02 5.85
CA ARG A 155 28.39 6.83 6.59
C ARG A 155 28.99 5.76 5.68
N LYS A 156 29.41 6.13 4.47
CA LYS A 156 29.95 5.23 3.44
C LYS A 156 31.15 4.39 3.91
N ASP A 157 31.97 4.95 4.82
CA ASP A 157 33.18 4.28 5.32
C ASP A 157 32.96 3.63 6.70
N PHE A 158 31.73 3.65 7.23
CA PHE A 158 31.41 3.07 8.54
C PHE A 158 30.83 1.67 8.38
N GLY A 159 31.28 0.74 9.23
CA GLY A 159 30.67 -0.60 9.27
C GLY A 159 29.17 -0.57 9.56
N ARG A 160 28.68 0.38 10.37
CA ARG A 160 27.24 0.67 10.50
C ARG A 160 26.87 1.79 9.54
N GLU A 161 26.21 1.44 8.46
CA GLU A 161 25.82 2.40 7.41
C GLU A 161 24.63 3.29 7.84
N VAL A 162 23.85 2.85 8.83
CA VAL A 162 22.64 3.57 9.31
C VAL A 162 22.82 4.21 10.69
N THR A 163 22.01 5.23 10.95
CA THR A 163 21.86 5.86 12.28
C THR A 163 20.71 5.23 13.06
N TRP A 164 20.75 5.35 14.39
CA TRP A 164 19.66 4.91 15.25
C TRP A 164 18.37 5.69 15.01
N LEU A 165 18.48 6.98 14.68
CA LEU A 165 17.32 7.80 14.36
C LEU A 165 16.61 7.29 13.10
N TYR A 166 17.35 6.97 12.03
CA TYR A 166 16.78 6.34 10.84
C TYR A 166 16.04 5.04 11.16
N LEU A 167 16.63 4.17 12.00
CA LEU A 167 16.01 2.91 12.41
C LEU A 167 14.72 3.13 13.24
N PHE A 168 14.74 4.09 14.17
CA PHE A 168 13.57 4.48 14.94
C PHE A 168 12.45 5.04 14.06
N CYS A 169 12.79 5.93 13.12
CA CYS A 169 11.84 6.44 12.13
C CYS A 169 11.27 5.30 11.28
N GLY A 170 12.11 4.38 10.79
CA GLY A 170 11.66 3.22 10.03
C GLY A 170 10.67 2.34 10.79
N ALA A 171 10.97 2.02 12.06
CA ALA A 171 10.05 1.27 12.91
C ALA A 171 8.73 2.02 13.16
N THR A 172 8.81 3.33 13.39
CA THR A 172 7.61 4.17 13.56
C THR A 172 6.75 4.19 12.30
N ILE A 173 7.37 4.30 11.13
CA ILE A 173 6.66 4.29 9.84
C ILE A 173 5.97 2.95 9.62
N LEU A 174 6.57 1.82 9.98
CA LEU A 174 5.89 0.52 9.91
C LEU A 174 4.61 0.47 10.75
N LEU A 175 4.62 1.07 11.94
CA LEU A 175 3.41 1.20 12.76
C LEU A 175 2.36 2.08 12.07
N VAL A 176 2.79 3.22 11.52
CA VAL A 176 1.90 4.13 10.78
C VAL A 176 1.31 3.44 9.55
N MET A 177 2.10 2.65 8.81
CA MET A 177 1.62 1.85 7.68
C MET A 177 0.58 0.81 8.11
N GLY A 178 0.76 0.16 9.27
CA GLY A 178 -0.23 -0.78 9.81
C GLY A 178 -1.55 -0.11 10.20
N VAL A 179 -1.48 1.04 10.88
CA VAL A 179 -2.67 1.84 11.22
C VAL A 179 -3.36 2.33 9.94
N HIS A 180 -2.61 2.84 8.98
CA HIS A 180 -3.14 3.31 7.71
C HIS A 180 -3.75 2.18 6.88
N GLY A 181 -3.11 1.01 6.85
CA GLY A 181 -3.61 -0.19 6.18
C GLY A 181 -4.95 -0.67 6.75
N SER A 182 -5.25 -0.37 8.01
CA SER A 182 -6.56 -0.66 8.61
C SER A 182 -7.70 0.10 7.91
N LEU A 183 -7.45 1.32 7.41
CA LEU A 183 -8.43 2.05 6.59
C LEU A 183 -8.74 1.29 5.29
N GLY A 184 -7.70 0.78 4.61
CA GLY A 184 -7.87 -0.05 3.42
C GLY A 184 -8.60 -1.37 3.71
N ALA A 185 -8.35 -1.97 4.87
CA ALA A 185 -9.05 -3.17 5.32
C ALA A 185 -10.56 -2.91 5.59
N TRP A 186 -10.92 -1.75 6.12
CA TRP A 186 -12.32 -1.34 6.27
C TRP A 186 -12.99 -1.06 4.93
N LEU A 187 -12.29 -0.37 4.01
CA LEU A 187 -12.75 -0.20 2.62
C LEU A 187 -13.10 -1.54 1.98
N ALA A 188 -12.22 -2.53 2.12
CA ALA A 188 -12.42 -3.88 1.67
C ALA A 188 -13.61 -4.58 2.34
N SER A 189 -13.54 -4.77 3.65
CA SER A 189 -14.45 -5.66 4.38
C SER A 189 -15.83 -5.09 4.71
N GLU A 190 -15.93 -3.77 4.90
CA GLU A 190 -17.19 -3.13 5.33
C GLU A 190 -17.90 -2.48 4.15
N PHE A 191 -17.14 -1.96 3.18
CA PHE A 191 -17.70 -1.21 2.04
C PHE A 191 -17.60 -1.96 0.71
N GLY A 192 -17.02 -3.16 0.68
CA GLY A 192 -16.84 -3.97 -0.53
C GLY A 192 -15.90 -3.35 -1.55
N VAL A 193 -15.10 -2.36 -1.16
CA VAL A 193 -14.15 -1.64 -2.03
C VAL A 193 -12.84 -2.42 -2.05
N HIS A 194 -12.46 -2.99 -3.20
CA HIS A 194 -11.31 -3.87 -3.38
C HIS A 194 -11.50 -5.37 -3.05
N ILE A 195 -12.72 -5.82 -2.69
CA ILE A 195 -13.05 -7.26 -2.65
C ILE A 195 -14.06 -7.57 -3.74
N THR A 196 -13.56 -8.13 -4.84
CA THR A 196 -14.38 -8.60 -5.97
C THR A 196 -15.51 -9.54 -5.53
N ALA A 197 -15.25 -10.42 -4.55
CA ALA A 197 -16.26 -11.35 -4.05
C ALA A 197 -17.46 -10.64 -3.41
N ASP A 198 -17.25 -9.55 -2.66
CA ASP A 198 -18.33 -8.84 -1.97
C ASP A 198 -19.24 -8.12 -2.96
N GLN A 199 -18.65 -7.50 -3.99
CA GLN A 199 -19.42 -6.90 -5.09
C GLN A 199 -20.20 -7.93 -5.90
N LEU A 200 -19.58 -9.09 -6.19
CA LEU A 200 -20.25 -10.17 -6.90
C LEU A 200 -21.39 -10.79 -6.09
N LEU A 201 -21.20 -11.00 -4.78
CA LEU A 201 -22.26 -11.45 -3.87
C LEU A 201 -23.40 -10.44 -3.78
N ALA A 202 -23.09 -9.15 -3.65
CA ALA A 202 -24.09 -8.09 -3.64
C ALA A 202 -24.87 -7.99 -4.96
N ALA A 203 -24.23 -8.31 -6.09
CA ALA A 203 -24.86 -8.41 -7.40
C ALA A 203 -25.65 -9.72 -7.62
N GLY A 204 -25.64 -10.64 -6.65
CA GLY A 204 -26.35 -11.92 -6.72
C GLY A 204 -25.66 -12.99 -7.58
N ALA A 205 -24.36 -12.84 -7.87
CA ALA A 205 -23.60 -13.80 -8.68
C ALA A 205 -23.18 -15.05 -7.87
N ASP A 206 -23.08 -16.21 -8.54
CA ASP A 206 -22.46 -17.40 -7.96
C ASP A 206 -20.93 -17.27 -8.00
N LEU A 207 -20.31 -17.19 -6.82
CA LEU A 207 -18.87 -17.07 -6.68
C LEU A 207 -18.10 -18.27 -7.23
N LYS A 208 -18.70 -19.47 -7.28
CA LYS A 208 -18.03 -20.67 -7.83
C LYS A 208 -17.83 -20.59 -9.34
N GLU A 209 -18.66 -19.82 -10.03
CA GLU A 209 -18.56 -19.58 -11.47
C GLU A 209 -17.81 -18.27 -11.78
N SER A 210 -17.86 -17.31 -10.86
CA SER A 210 -17.43 -15.93 -11.10
C SER A 210 -15.99 -15.63 -10.65
N LEU A 211 -15.43 -16.44 -9.75
CA LEU A 211 -14.03 -16.33 -9.28
C LEU A 211 -13.16 -17.44 -9.88
N PRO A 212 -11.86 -17.18 -10.13
CA PRO A 212 -10.92 -18.19 -10.65
C PRO A 212 -10.59 -19.31 -9.66
#